data_AF-A0A536KYS3-F1
#
_entry.id   AF-A0A536KYS3-F1
#
_cell.length_a   1.000
_cell.length_b   1.000
_cell.length_c   1.000
_cell.angle_alpha   90.00
_cell.angle_beta   90.00
_cell.angle_gamma   90.00
#
_symmetry.space_group_name_H-M   'P 1'
#
loop_
_entity.id
_entity.type
_entity.pdbx_description
1 polymer ?
#
loop_
_entity_poly.entity_id
_entity_poly.type
_entity_poly.pdbx_seq_one_letter_code
_entity_poly.pdbx_strand_id
1 'polypeptide(L)'
;MPSSPAAPCFDWARSSSGLAPPHLWEGGRTTAGGADRLSAIAGLLVLVLQAFLIVVLIRIVFSWLSPYPTNPVSRLAFQVTEPILAPIRRRLPPLSGIDLSPLVVWLVVIILIGVLRTLG
;
A
#
# COMPACT_ATOMS: atom_id res chain seq x y z
N MET A 1 -37.18 25.52 -64.23
CA MET A 1 -36.44 25.73 -62.98
C MET A 1 -37.42 25.83 -61.83
N PRO A 2 -37.30 24.93 -60.84
CA PRO A 2 -37.38 25.33 -59.44
C PRO A 2 -36.09 24.93 -58.72
N SER A 3 -35.41 25.90 -58.13
CA SER A 3 -34.28 25.71 -57.22
C SER A 3 -34.82 25.20 -55.87
N SER A 4 -34.58 23.93 -55.57
CA SER A 4 -34.78 23.40 -54.22
C SER A 4 -33.69 23.96 -53.29
N PRO A 5 -34.04 24.55 -52.13
CA PRO A 5 -33.04 24.98 -51.17
C PRO A 5 -32.48 23.75 -50.44
N ALA A 6 -31.15 23.64 -50.41
CA ALA A 6 -30.44 22.70 -49.58
C ALA A 6 -30.74 22.97 -48.09
N ALA A 7 -31.43 22.05 -47.42
CA ALA A 7 -31.47 22.02 -45.97
C ALA A 7 -30.21 21.29 -45.46
N PRO A 8 -29.36 21.91 -44.61
CA PRO A 8 -28.36 21.17 -43.85
C PRO A 8 -29.05 20.59 -42.61
N CYS A 9 -29.63 19.40 -42.74
CA CYS A 9 -30.02 18.62 -41.57
C CYS A 9 -28.79 17.83 -41.10
N PHE A 10 -28.12 18.37 -40.09
CA PHE A 10 -27.19 17.72 -39.17
C PHE A 10 -27.02 16.20 -39.40
N ASP A 11 -25.95 15.84 -40.11
CA ASP A 11 -25.53 14.45 -40.38
C ASP A 11 -24.92 13.82 -39.11
N TRP A 12 -25.79 13.33 -38.22
CA TRP A 12 -25.40 12.66 -36.98
C TRP A 12 -24.68 11.32 -37.21
N ALA A 13 -24.69 10.78 -38.43
CA ALA A 13 -24.13 9.46 -38.75
C ALA A 13 -22.60 9.45 -38.82
N ARG A 14 -21.95 10.61 -38.92
CA ARG A 14 -20.48 10.73 -38.86
C ARG A 14 -19.94 10.99 -37.45
N SER A 15 -20.77 11.31 -36.45
CA SER A 15 -20.31 11.58 -35.08
C SER A 15 -20.41 10.38 -34.12
N SER A 16 -20.89 9.23 -34.59
CA SER A 16 -21.09 8.02 -33.78
C SER A 16 -20.18 6.86 -34.15
N SER A 17 -18.97 7.14 -34.67
CA SER A 17 -17.90 6.14 -34.67
C SER A 17 -17.42 5.90 -33.23
N GLY A 18 -18.16 5.05 -32.51
CA GLY A 18 -17.81 4.59 -31.16
C GLY A 18 -18.93 3.91 -30.37
N LEU A 19 -20.19 3.90 -30.84
CA LEU A 19 -21.27 3.14 -30.19
C LEU A 19 -21.13 1.65 -30.49
N ALA A 20 -20.40 0.93 -29.62
CA ALA A 20 -20.38 -0.52 -29.62
C ALA A 20 -21.80 -1.08 -29.41
N PRO A 21 -22.18 -2.18 -30.09
CA PRO A 21 -23.55 -2.72 -30.00
C PRO A 21 -23.86 -3.26 -28.60
N PRO A 22 -25.12 -3.16 -28.13
CA PRO A 22 -25.51 -3.39 -26.72
C PRO A 22 -25.41 -4.86 -26.25
N HIS A 23 -24.94 -5.78 -27.08
CA HIS A 23 -24.70 -7.19 -26.73
C HIS A 23 -23.20 -7.56 -26.71
N LEU A 24 -22.30 -6.60 -26.96
CA LEU A 24 -20.86 -6.83 -27.18
C LEU A 24 -19.98 -6.32 -26.03
N TRP A 25 -20.57 -5.88 -24.92
CA TRP A 25 -19.85 -5.36 -23.74
C TRP A 25 -19.78 -6.34 -22.55
N GLU A 26 -20.39 -7.52 -22.66
CA GLU A 26 -20.59 -8.44 -21.52
C GLU A 26 -19.62 -9.65 -21.50
N GLY A 27 -18.86 -9.89 -22.55
CA GLY A 27 -18.12 -11.16 -22.74
C GLY A 27 -16.68 -11.25 -22.21
N GLY A 28 -16.20 -10.33 -21.36
CA GLY A 28 -14.76 -10.17 -21.12
C GLY A 28 -14.27 -10.02 -19.67
N ARG A 29 -15.04 -10.41 -18.66
CA ARG A 29 -14.61 -10.31 -17.25
C ARG A 29 -14.97 -11.56 -16.43
N THR A 30 -14.32 -12.68 -16.68
CA THR A 30 -14.53 -13.91 -15.88
C THR A 30 -13.27 -14.49 -15.23
N THR A 31 -12.09 -13.88 -15.40
CA THR A 31 -10.86 -14.26 -14.69
C THR A 31 -10.46 -13.33 -13.53
N ALA A 32 -11.30 -12.33 -13.22
CA ALA A 32 -10.97 -11.26 -12.27
C ALA A 32 -10.98 -11.68 -10.79
N GLY A 33 -11.64 -12.80 -10.43
CA GLY A 33 -11.91 -13.21 -9.04
C GLY A 33 -10.72 -13.77 -8.24
N GLY A 34 -9.56 -13.94 -8.87
CA GLY A 34 -8.31 -14.29 -8.17
C GLY A 34 -7.42 -13.09 -7.90
N ALA A 35 -7.29 -12.20 -8.89
CA ALA A 35 -6.44 -11.01 -8.80
C ALA A 35 -7.01 -9.93 -7.86
N ASP A 36 -8.34 -9.82 -7.76
CA ASP A 36 -9.04 -8.94 -6.84
C ASP A 36 -8.86 -9.34 -5.36
N ARG A 37 -8.89 -10.63 -5.05
CA ARG A 37 -8.70 -11.15 -3.69
C ARG A 37 -7.26 -10.98 -3.23
N LEU A 38 -6.31 -11.23 -4.12
CA LEU A 38 -4.88 -11.04 -3.84
C LEU A 38 -4.55 -9.58 -3.59
N SER A 39 -5.07 -8.65 -4.40
CA SER A 39 -4.88 -7.21 -4.20
C SER A 39 -5.56 -6.71 -2.91
N ALA A 40 -6.73 -7.23 -2.55
CA ALA A 40 -7.38 -6.91 -1.27
C ALA A 40 -6.54 -7.37 -0.06
N ILE A 41 -6.01 -8.60 -0.09
CA ILE A 41 -5.14 -9.13 0.96
C ILE A 41 -3.83 -8.33 1.03
N ALA A 42 -3.21 -8.02 -0.11
CA ALA A 42 -2.02 -7.20 -0.19
C ALA A 42 -2.26 -5.80 0.41
N GLY A 43 -3.39 -5.17 0.08
CA GLY A 43 -3.79 -3.89 0.65
C GLY A 43 -3.97 -3.92 2.17
N LEU A 44 -4.63 -4.96 2.69
CA LEU A 44 -4.77 -5.15 4.14
C LEU A 44 -3.42 -5.33 4.83
N LEU A 45 -2.52 -6.12 4.23
CA LEU A 45 -1.18 -6.35 4.77
C LEU A 45 -0.34 -5.06 4.74
N VAL A 46 -0.42 -4.27 3.67
CA VAL A 46 0.20 -2.93 3.62
C VAL A 46 -0.29 -2.05 4.77
N LEU A 47 -1.60 -2.03 5.02
CA LEU A 47 -2.19 -1.23 6.11
C LEU A 47 -1.62 -1.63 7.48
N VAL A 48 -1.54 -2.93 7.76
CA VAL A 48 -0.98 -3.45 9.02
C VAL A 48 0.51 -3.09 9.15
N LEU A 49 1.29 -3.24 8.08
CA LEU A 49 2.71 -2.89 8.05
C LEU A 49 2.92 -1.38 8.29
N GLN A 50 2.07 -0.53 7.72
CA GLN A 50 2.10 0.92 7.97
C GLN A 50 1.80 1.26 9.43
N ALA A 51 0.81 0.63 10.04
CA ALA A 51 0.53 0.79 11.47
C ALA A 51 1.71 0.33 12.33
N PHE A 52 2.35 -0.79 11.95
CA PHE A 52 3.55 -1.28 12.63
C PHE A 52 4.73 -0.31 12.54
N LEU A 53 4.93 0.38 11.39
CA LEU A 53 5.96 1.42 11.26
C LEU A 53 5.80 2.56 12.28
N ILE A 54 4.57 2.89 12.68
CA ILE A 54 4.32 3.90 13.73
C ILE A 54 4.86 3.39 15.07
N VAL A 55 4.62 2.13 15.42
CA VAL A 55 5.14 1.52 16.66
C VAL A 55 6.67 1.48 16.65
N VAL A 56 7.27 1.14 15.51
CA VAL A 56 8.73 1.15 15.33
C VAL A 56 9.29 2.58 15.42
N LEU A 57 8.61 3.58 14.85
CA LEU A 57 9.00 4.98 14.96
C LEU A 57 9.00 5.44 16.43
N ILE A 58 7.95 5.08 17.19
CA ILE A 58 7.87 5.34 18.64
C ILE A 58 9.08 4.73 19.35
N ARG A 59 9.47 3.49 19.01
CA ARG A 59 10.67 2.82 19.52
C ARG A 59 11.95 3.58 19.22
N ILE A 60 12.13 4.06 17.98
CA ILE A 60 13.28 4.85 17.55
C ILE A 60 13.36 6.14 18.38
N VAL A 61 12.26 6.88 18.47
CA VAL A 61 12.18 8.14 19.24
C VAL A 61 12.51 7.90 20.72
N PHE A 62 11.88 6.89 21.35
CA PHE A 62 12.17 6.58 22.75
C PHE A 62 13.59 6.06 22.98
N SER A 63 14.22 5.40 22.00
CA SER A 63 15.62 4.96 22.14
C SER A 63 16.60 6.12 22.34
N TRP A 64 16.30 7.30 21.79
CA TRP A 64 17.09 8.52 22.00
C TRP A 64 16.64 9.32 23.22
N LEU A 65 15.33 9.43 23.45
CA LEU A 65 14.80 10.24 24.56
C LEU A 65 14.99 9.57 25.92
N SER A 66 14.84 8.25 25.99
CA SER A 66 14.92 7.48 27.23
C SER A 66 15.29 6.02 26.93
N PRO A 67 16.58 5.65 27.03
CA PRO A 67 17.03 4.27 26.82
C PRO A 67 16.31 3.25 27.69
N TYR A 68 15.82 3.69 28.86
CA TYR A 68 15.05 2.86 29.79
C TYR A 68 13.55 3.07 29.61
N PRO A 69 12.74 2.00 29.47
CA PRO A 69 11.29 2.10 29.26
C PRO A 69 10.57 2.40 30.59
N THR A 70 10.62 3.65 31.01
CA THR A 70 9.98 4.16 32.23
C THR A 70 8.49 4.48 32.01
N ASN A 71 8.11 4.84 30.78
CA ASN A 71 6.75 5.20 30.41
C ASN A 71 5.92 3.97 29.99
N PRO A 72 4.59 3.96 30.25
CA PRO A 72 3.72 2.85 29.86
C PRO A 72 3.67 2.67 28.33
N VAL A 73 3.70 3.75 27.56
CA VAL A 73 3.71 3.72 26.09
C VAL A 73 4.99 3.08 25.56
N SER A 74 6.15 3.44 26.12
CA SER A 74 7.42 2.85 25.68
C SER A 74 7.55 1.38 26.07
N ARG A 75 7.00 0.97 27.22
CA ARG A 75 6.89 -0.46 27.59
C ARG A 75 6.02 -1.25 26.63
N LEU A 76 4.85 -0.73 26.25
CA LEU A 76 3.97 -1.39 25.28
C LEU A 76 4.66 -1.53 23.93
N ALA A 77 5.24 -0.43 23.41
CA ALA A 77 6.01 -0.47 22.18
C ALA A 77 7.17 -1.46 22.27
N PHE A 78 7.86 -1.53 23.42
CA PHE A 78 8.90 -2.52 23.67
C PHE A 78 8.36 -3.94 23.54
N GLN A 79 7.33 -4.30 24.29
CA GLN A 79 6.75 -5.64 24.32
C GLN A 79 6.23 -6.10 22.95
N VAL A 80 5.56 -5.21 22.21
CA VAL A 80 5.01 -5.53 20.87
C VAL A 80 6.13 -5.80 19.86
N THR A 81 7.22 -5.07 19.95
CA THR A 81 8.31 -5.13 18.95
C THR A 81 9.40 -6.14 19.34
N GLU A 82 9.56 -6.46 20.62
CA GLU A 82 10.59 -7.37 21.12
C GLU A 82 10.66 -8.75 20.43
N PRO A 83 9.56 -9.47 20.12
CA PRO A 83 9.68 -10.76 19.43
C PRO A 83 10.33 -10.66 18.05
N ILE A 84 10.23 -9.49 17.40
CA ILE A 84 10.82 -9.22 16.08
C ILE A 84 12.26 -8.70 16.23
N LEU A 85 12.51 -7.83 17.22
CA LEU A 85 13.82 -7.19 17.41
C LEU A 85 14.82 -8.06 18.16
N ALA A 86 14.39 -8.93 19.08
CA ALA A 86 15.28 -9.79 19.86
C ALA A 86 16.24 -10.64 19.01
N PRO A 87 15.81 -11.33 17.92
CA PRO A 87 16.73 -12.08 17.07
C PRO A 87 17.71 -11.17 16.30
N ILE A 88 17.28 -9.96 15.93
CA ILE A 88 18.13 -8.98 15.22
C ILE A 88 19.21 -8.44 16.17
N ARG A 89 18.83 -8.14 17.42
CA ARG A 89 19.73 -7.62 18.46
C ARG A 89 20.83 -8.62 18.85
N ARG A 90 20.61 -9.92 18.63
CA ARG A 90 21.65 -10.96 18.78
C ARG A 90 22.74 -10.88 17.71
N ARG A 91 22.41 -10.35 16.53
CA ARG A 91 23.36 -10.17 15.41
C ARG A 91 23.99 -8.78 15.39
N LEU A 92 23.23 -7.78 15.84
CA LEU A 92 23.65 -6.39 15.89
C LEU A 92 23.67 -5.92 17.35
N PRO A 93 24.83 -5.99 18.03
CA PRO A 93 24.93 -5.49 19.40
C PRO A 93 24.61 -3.98 19.44
N PRO A 94 24.03 -3.49 20.54
CA PRO A 94 23.71 -2.07 20.68
C PRO A 94 24.97 -1.22 20.53
N LEU A 95 24.96 -0.23 19.64
CA LEU A 95 26.04 0.73 19.52
C LEU A 95 25.75 1.90 20.46
N SER A 96 26.68 2.19 21.36
CA SER A 96 26.61 3.35 22.27
C SER A 96 25.38 3.37 23.22
N GLY A 97 24.85 2.20 23.59
CA GLY A 97 23.68 2.12 24.49
C GLY A 97 22.34 2.46 23.83
N ILE A 98 22.33 2.68 22.51
CA ILE A 98 21.12 2.92 21.71
C ILE A 98 20.82 1.66 20.89
N ASP A 99 19.56 1.22 20.92
CA ASP A 99 19.11 0.07 20.12
C ASP A 99 18.88 0.51 18.67
N LEU A 100 19.77 0.08 17.75
CA LEU A 100 19.65 0.32 16.31
C LEU A 100 18.76 -0.71 15.59
N SER A 101 18.40 -1.80 16.27
CA SER A 101 17.52 -2.85 15.71
C SER A 101 16.18 -2.31 15.17
N PRO A 102 15.49 -1.35 15.84
CA PRO A 102 14.28 -0.75 15.31
C PRO A 102 14.48 -0.06 13.96
N LEU A 103 15.64 0.58 13.72
CA LEU A 103 15.95 1.25 12.46
C LEU A 103 16.07 0.23 11.31
N VAL A 104 16.73 -0.90 11.58
CA VAL A 104 16.88 -1.99 10.60
C VAL A 104 15.51 -2.57 10.25
N VAL A 105 14.66 -2.82 11.26
CA VAL A 105 13.28 -3.30 11.04
C VAL A 105 12.46 -2.30 10.23
N TRP A 106 12.59 -1.00 10.54
CA TRP A 106 11.91 0.06 9.81
C TRP A 106 12.26 0.04 8.31
N LEU A 107 13.55 -0.07 7.99
CA LEU A 107 14.03 -0.17 6.61
C LEU A 107 13.47 -1.41 5.90
N VAL A 108 13.53 -2.57 6.55
CA VAL A 108 13.02 -3.84 5.99
C VAL A 108 11.52 -3.76 5.71
N VAL A 109 10.74 -3.18 6.62
CA VAL A 109 9.28 -3.04 6.45
C VAL A 109 8.93 -2.10 5.29
N ILE A 110 9.67 -1.01 5.11
CA ILE A 110 9.46 -0.11 3.96
C ILE A 110 9.70 -0.84 2.64
N ILE A 111 10.79 -1.60 2.55
CA ILE A 111 11.09 -2.40 1.36
C ILE A 111 9.96 -3.42 1.13
N LEU A 112 9.50 -4.09 2.18
CA LEU A 112 8.41 -5.06 2.09
C LEU A 112 7.11 -4.43 1.58
N ILE A 113 6.75 -3.23 2.08
CA ILE A 113 5.58 -2.48 1.59
C ILE A 113 5.75 -2.13 0.11
N GLY A 114 6.94 -1.67 -0.30
CA GLY A 114 7.24 -1.36 -1.69
C GLY A 114 7.02 -2.56 -2.60
N VAL A 115 7.62 -3.70 -2.25
CA VAL A 115 7.46 -4.96 -2.98
C VAL A 115 6.00 -5.41 -3.03
N LEU A 116 5.29 -5.33 -1.91
CA LEU A 116 3.90 -5.77 -1.84
C LEU A 116 2.97 -4.94 -2.73
N ARG A 117 3.24 -3.63 -2.85
CA ARG A 117 2.50 -2.73 -3.77
C ARG A 117 2.84 -2.92 -5.23
N THR A 118 4.00 -3.50 -5.55
CA THR A 118 4.34 -3.85 -6.93
C THR A 118 3.76 -5.19 -7.37
N LEU A 119 3.41 -6.06 -6.41
CA LEU A 119 2.91 -7.41 -6.65
C LEU A 119 1.38 -7.52 -6.58
N GLY A 120 0.71 -6.61 -5.87
CA GLY A 120 -0.75 -6.51 -5.77
C GLY A 120 -1.30 -5.43 -6.65
#